data_AF-X0LUY5-F1
#
_entry.id   AF-X0LUY5-F1
#
_cell.length_a   1.000
_cell.length_b   1.000
_cell.length_c   1.000
_cell.angle_alpha   90.00
_cell.angle_beta   90.00
_cell.angle_gamma   90.00
#
_symmetry.space_group_name_H-M   'P 1'
#
loop_
_entity.id
_entity.type
_entity.pdbx_description
1 polymer ?
#
loop_
_entity_poly.entity_id
_entity_poly.type
_entity_poly.pdbx_seq_one_letter_code
_entity_poly.pdbx_strand_id
1 'polypeptide(L)'
;MRDEDPVTFGGKKYLFGNVPALDVLRLGANEGRAYGNQQRLLFVASGDLRNVVQTITQLPPSYEQPVEIIMNDHEFDVVTRNVIILLLALTADDRDEAVDCILHIWYSSFIRKSHVDILKQRIQPLIQSACDKVKDKPTKRILGKTWTFEKRSVTRPGERGVG
;
A
#
# COMPACT_ATOMS: atom_id res chain seq x y z
N MET A 1 2.01 -16.90 -31.36
CA MET A 1 1.04 -15.80 -31.49
C MET A 1 -0.27 -16.36 -30.96
N ARG A 2 -0.61 -16.07 -29.70
CA ARG A 2 -1.85 -16.54 -29.08
C ARG A 2 -2.83 -15.36 -29.11
N ASP A 3 -4.03 -15.62 -29.59
CA ASP A 3 -5.20 -14.75 -29.46
C ASP A 3 -5.35 -14.36 -27.99
N GLU A 4 -5.35 -13.06 -27.73
CA GLU A 4 -5.82 -12.51 -26.46
C GLU A 4 -7.33 -12.32 -26.61
N ASP A 5 -8.11 -13.15 -25.92
CA ASP A 5 -9.56 -12.96 -25.80
C ASP A 5 -9.84 -11.53 -25.29
N PRO A 6 -10.89 -10.85 -25.79
CA PRO A 6 -11.20 -9.50 -25.34
C PRO A 6 -11.47 -9.48 -23.84
N VAL A 7 -10.61 -8.79 -23.09
CA VAL A 7 -10.76 -8.59 -21.64
C VAL A 7 -12.11 -7.92 -21.41
N THR A 8 -13.06 -8.67 -20.85
CA THR A 8 -14.40 -8.16 -20.55
C THR A 8 -14.28 -7.12 -19.46
N PHE A 9 -14.62 -5.86 -19.78
CA PHE A 9 -14.66 -4.79 -18.80
C PHE A 9 -15.63 -5.17 -17.67
N GLY A 10 -15.13 -5.22 -16.43
CA GLY A 10 -15.95 -5.59 -15.27
C GLY A 10 -16.16 -7.11 -15.07
N GLY A 11 -15.25 -7.96 -15.54
CA GLY A 11 -15.18 -9.36 -15.09
C GLY A 11 -15.16 -9.48 -13.55
N LYS A 12 -15.39 -10.68 -12.99
CA LYS A 12 -15.45 -10.91 -11.53
C LYS A 12 -14.13 -10.55 -10.83
N LYS A 13 -13.91 -9.27 -10.53
CA LYS A 13 -12.75 -8.76 -9.79
C LYS A 13 -13.13 -8.52 -8.33
N TYR A 14 -12.31 -9.02 -7.42
CA TYR A 14 -12.45 -8.78 -5.99
C TYR A 14 -11.64 -7.54 -5.60
N LEU A 15 -12.17 -6.36 -5.94
CA LEU A 15 -11.45 -5.11 -5.74
C LEU A 15 -11.44 -4.66 -4.28
N PHE A 16 -12.46 -5.03 -3.51
CA PHE A 16 -12.59 -4.63 -2.11
C PHE A 16 -12.71 -5.86 -1.25
N GLY A 17 -12.07 -5.81 -0.09
CA GLY A 17 -12.35 -6.79 0.93
C GLY A 17 -13.68 -6.50 1.64
N ASN A 18 -14.25 -7.54 2.23
CA ASN A 18 -15.62 -7.55 2.71
C ASN A 18 -15.71 -7.63 4.24
N VAL A 19 -14.59 -7.44 4.94
CA VAL A 19 -14.59 -7.41 6.41
C VAL A 19 -14.51 -5.97 6.93
N PRO A 20 -15.10 -5.68 8.11
CA PRO A 20 -14.88 -4.39 8.78
C PRO A 20 -13.40 -4.20 9.08
N ALA A 21 -13.00 -2.95 9.34
CA ALA A 21 -11.64 -2.65 9.77
C ALA A 21 -11.35 -3.31 11.13
N LEU A 22 -10.36 -4.18 11.17
CA LEU A 22 -9.94 -4.89 12.37
C LEU A 22 -8.51 -4.48 12.75
N ASP A 23 -8.30 -4.24 14.04
CA ASP A 23 -6.97 -4.31 14.61
C ASP A 23 -6.59 -5.79 14.72
N VAL A 24 -5.72 -6.23 13.80
CA VAL A 24 -5.29 -7.64 13.71
C VAL A 24 -4.28 -7.96 14.79
N LEU A 25 -3.52 -6.96 15.25
CA LEU A 25 -2.44 -7.16 16.21
C LEU A 25 -2.96 -7.17 17.65
N ARG A 26 -3.85 -6.22 18.00
CA ARG A 26 -4.35 -6.02 19.36
C ARG A 26 -3.22 -6.03 20.40
N LEU A 27 -2.14 -5.31 20.10
CA LEU A 27 -0.83 -5.47 20.75
C LEU A 27 -0.92 -5.47 22.29
N GLY A 28 -1.66 -4.50 22.84
CA GLY A 28 -1.78 -4.37 24.28
C GLY A 28 -2.53 -5.52 24.97
N ALA A 29 -3.42 -6.21 24.24
CA ALA A 29 -4.22 -7.32 24.75
C ALA A 29 -3.55 -8.68 24.53
N ASN A 30 -2.80 -8.84 23.45
CA ASN A 30 -2.17 -10.11 23.07
C ASN A 30 -0.75 -10.24 23.62
N GLU A 31 0.06 -9.18 23.57
CA GLU A 31 1.47 -9.19 23.98
C GLU A 31 1.77 -8.29 25.19
N GLY A 32 0.81 -7.45 25.57
CA GLY A 32 0.89 -6.54 26.72
C GLY A 32 1.36 -5.13 26.35
N ARG A 33 0.96 -4.15 27.17
CA ARG A 33 1.24 -2.72 26.91
C ARG A 33 2.72 -2.34 26.93
N ALA A 34 3.53 -3.13 27.61
CA ALA A 34 4.97 -2.93 27.73
C ALA A 34 5.76 -3.72 26.66
N TYR A 35 5.08 -4.30 25.66
CA TYR A 35 5.76 -5.06 24.62
C TYR A 35 6.72 -4.17 23.83
N GLY A 36 8.00 -4.53 23.83
CA GLY A 36 9.09 -3.70 23.35
C GLY A 36 9.88 -4.29 22.18
N ASN A 37 9.34 -5.29 21.48
CA ASN A 37 10.00 -5.87 20.31
C ASN A 37 9.38 -5.36 18.99
N GLN A 38 10.18 -5.35 17.93
CA GLN A 38 9.74 -5.04 16.57
C GLN A 38 8.68 -6.04 16.10
N GLN A 39 7.62 -5.52 15.49
CA GLN A 39 6.57 -6.35 14.89
C GLN A 39 6.72 -6.49 13.38
N ARG A 40 6.44 -7.71 12.90
CA ARG A 40 6.42 -8.06 11.48
C ARG A 40 5.05 -8.63 11.12
N LEU A 41 4.27 -7.89 10.35
CA LEU A 41 2.89 -8.22 10.01
C LEU A 41 2.76 -8.57 8.54
N LEU A 42 2.05 -9.65 8.25
CA LEU A 42 1.75 -10.09 6.89
C LEU A 42 0.24 -9.98 6.63
N PHE A 43 -0.14 -9.11 5.69
CA PHE A 43 -1.50 -8.96 5.19
C PHE A 43 -1.60 -9.61 3.81
N VAL A 44 -2.06 -10.86 3.80
CA VAL A 44 -2.31 -11.62 2.56
C VAL A 44 -3.66 -11.24 1.99
N ALA A 45 -3.79 -11.19 0.67
CA ALA A 45 -5.03 -10.78 -0.01
C ALA A 45 -5.55 -9.43 0.52
N SER A 46 -4.66 -8.44 0.45
CA SER A 46 -4.78 -7.09 1.03
C SER A 46 -5.84 -6.19 0.36
N GLY A 47 -6.93 -6.76 -0.15
CA GLY A 47 -8.14 -6.02 -0.53
C GLY A 47 -8.70 -5.16 0.61
N ASP A 48 -8.47 -5.56 1.87
CA ASP A 48 -8.80 -4.81 3.08
C ASP A 48 -7.60 -4.05 3.67
N LEU A 49 -7.09 -3.05 2.94
CA LEU A 49 -6.08 -2.13 3.47
C LEU A 49 -6.54 -1.40 4.76
N ARG A 50 -7.84 -1.44 5.08
CA ARG A 50 -8.43 -0.90 6.31
C ARG A 50 -7.86 -1.57 7.54
N ASN A 51 -7.58 -2.87 7.45
CA ASN A 51 -7.00 -3.63 8.56
C ASN A 51 -5.57 -3.17 8.84
N VAL A 52 -4.82 -2.80 7.81
CA VAL A 52 -3.49 -2.19 7.96
C VAL A 52 -3.60 -0.86 8.69
N VAL A 53 -4.47 0.03 8.20
CA VAL A 53 -4.68 1.36 8.81
C VAL A 53 -5.14 1.22 10.27
N GLN A 54 -6.14 0.40 10.53
CA GLN A 54 -6.69 0.18 11.87
C GLN A 54 -5.64 -0.43 12.82
N THR A 55 -4.84 -1.38 12.35
CA THR A 55 -3.79 -1.99 13.17
C THR A 55 -2.72 -0.97 13.55
N ILE A 56 -2.31 -0.09 12.64
CA ILE A 56 -1.32 0.96 12.91
C ILE A 56 -1.87 2.00 13.88
N THR A 57 -3.13 2.43 13.73
CA THR A 57 -3.73 3.47 14.58
C THR A 57 -4.03 2.99 16.00
N GLN A 58 -4.15 1.68 16.21
CA GLN A 58 -4.38 1.06 17.52
C GLN A 58 -3.11 0.66 18.26
N LEU A 59 -1.92 0.95 17.70
CA LEU A 59 -0.66 0.74 18.42
C LEU A 59 -0.65 1.58 19.71
N PRO A 60 -0.21 1.01 20.85
CA PRO A 60 -0.09 1.74 22.09
C PRO A 60 0.81 2.98 21.91
N PRO A 61 0.48 4.14 22.51
CA PRO A 61 1.32 5.34 22.41
C PRO A 61 2.76 5.13 22.94
N SER A 62 2.94 4.15 23.83
CA SER A 62 4.25 3.74 24.38
C SER A 62 5.07 2.84 23.44
N TYR A 63 4.50 2.42 22.30
CA TYR A 63 5.18 1.53 21.36
C TYR A 63 6.05 2.34 20.39
N GLU A 64 7.35 2.33 20.65
CA GLU A 64 8.34 3.10 19.86
C GLU A 64 9.14 2.24 18.87
N GLN A 65 8.87 0.93 18.83
CA GLN A 65 9.61 0.02 17.96
C GLN A 65 9.12 0.09 16.51
N PRO A 66 9.98 -0.25 15.53
CA PRO A 66 9.56 -0.34 14.14
C PRO A 66 8.43 -1.36 13.94
N VAL A 67 7.52 -1.08 13.01
CA VAL A 67 6.54 -2.05 12.49
C VAL A 67 6.83 -2.28 11.02
N GLU A 68 7.14 -3.52 10.68
CA GLU A 68 7.31 -3.96 9.31
C GLU A 68 6.00 -4.59 8.83
N ILE A 69 5.48 -4.10 7.71
CA ILE A 69 4.22 -4.55 7.13
C ILE A 69 4.47 -5.04 5.71
N ILE A 70 4.12 -6.31 5.47
CA ILE A 70 4.18 -6.95 4.16
C ILE A 70 2.75 -7.13 3.67
N MET A 71 2.45 -6.62 2.49
CA MET A 71 1.13 -6.73 1.86
C MET A 71 1.26 -7.40 0.48
N ASN A 72 0.33 -8.28 0.14
CA ASN A 72 0.20 -8.81 -1.22
C ASN A 72 -1.27 -8.91 -1.64
N ASP A 73 -1.50 -9.02 -2.94
CA ASP A 73 -2.79 -9.41 -3.49
C ASP A 73 -2.60 -10.16 -4.83
N HIS A 74 -3.57 -10.97 -5.20
CA HIS A 74 -3.65 -11.61 -6.51
C HIS A 74 -4.05 -10.61 -7.61
N GLU A 75 -4.89 -9.64 -7.28
CA GLU A 75 -5.34 -8.61 -8.21
C GLU A 75 -4.32 -7.45 -8.25
N PHE A 76 -3.69 -7.25 -9.40
CA PHE A 76 -2.74 -6.15 -9.60
C PHE A 76 -3.37 -4.78 -9.33
N ASP A 77 -4.65 -4.61 -9.68
CA ASP A 77 -5.39 -3.37 -9.45
C ASP A 77 -5.50 -3.04 -7.94
N VAL A 78 -5.66 -4.07 -7.10
CA VAL A 78 -5.70 -3.93 -5.64
C VAL A 78 -4.33 -3.51 -5.10
N VAL A 79 -3.27 -4.20 -5.53
CA VAL A 79 -1.89 -3.85 -5.14
C VAL A 79 -1.57 -2.41 -5.54
N THR A 80 -1.92 -2.03 -6.77
CA THR A 80 -1.68 -0.68 -7.30
C THR A 80 -2.43 0.37 -6.51
N ARG A 81 -3.73 0.17 -6.24
CA ARG A 81 -4.51 1.07 -5.39
C ARG A 81 -3.91 1.21 -4.01
N ASN A 82 -3.51 0.11 -3.38
CA ASN A 82 -2.92 0.13 -2.05
C ASN A 82 -1.62 0.94 -2.01
N VAL A 83 -0.76 0.78 -3.02
CA VAL A 83 0.46 1.58 -3.17
C VAL A 83 0.13 3.07 -3.33
N ILE A 84 -0.85 3.42 -4.17
CA ILE A 84 -1.26 4.82 -4.37
C ILE A 84 -1.76 5.44 -3.06
N ILE A 85 -2.64 4.75 -2.33
CA ILE A 85 -3.18 5.22 -1.05
C ILE A 85 -2.04 5.42 -0.03
N LEU A 86 -1.11 4.47 0.06
CA LEU A 86 0.03 4.58 0.97
C LEU A 86 0.97 5.73 0.59
N LEU A 87 1.25 5.92 -0.70
CA LEU A 87 2.08 7.04 -1.14
C LEU A 87 1.39 8.38 -0.84
N LEU A 88 0.09 8.50 -1.05
CA LEU A 88 -0.67 9.70 -0.66
C LEU A 88 -0.56 9.95 0.84
N ALA A 89 -0.82 8.94 1.67
CA ALA A 89 -0.77 9.06 3.13
C ALA A 89 0.62 9.44 3.66
N LEU A 90 1.69 9.12 2.93
CA LEU A 90 3.07 9.37 3.33
C LEU A 90 3.70 10.63 2.72
N THR A 91 3.13 11.17 1.64
CA THR A 91 3.73 12.28 0.88
C THR A 91 2.87 13.53 0.81
N ALA A 92 1.64 13.48 1.32
CA ALA A 92 0.78 14.64 1.34
C ALA A 92 1.20 15.64 2.44
N ASP A 93 1.31 16.91 2.05
CA ASP A 93 1.58 18.01 2.96
C ASP A 93 0.32 18.40 3.75
N ASP A 94 -0.83 18.43 3.06
CA ASP A 94 -2.15 18.68 3.63
C ASP A 94 -2.84 17.34 3.94
N ARG A 95 -3.11 17.10 5.23
CA ARG A 95 -3.73 15.86 5.70
C ARG A 95 -5.20 15.75 5.31
N ASP A 96 -5.93 16.85 5.31
CA ASP A 96 -7.37 16.84 5.03
C ASP A 96 -7.60 16.57 3.53
N GLU A 97 -6.80 17.21 2.67
CA GLU A 97 -6.79 16.93 1.24
C GLU A 97 -6.37 15.48 0.93
N ALA A 98 -5.38 14.96 1.66
CA ALA A 98 -4.95 13.57 1.53
C ALA A 98 -6.07 12.59 1.90
N VAL A 99 -6.75 12.83 3.02
CA VAL A 99 -7.85 11.98 3.49
C VAL A 99 -9.01 12.01 2.49
N ASP A 100 -9.40 13.18 1.99
CA ASP A 100 -10.46 13.30 0.98
C ASP A 100 -10.09 12.53 -0.29
N CYS A 101 -8.87 12.71 -0.80
CA CYS A 101 -8.36 12.01 -1.98
C CYS A 101 -8.31 10.49 -1.76
N ILE A 102 -7.81 10.03 -0.60
CA ILE A 102 -7.75 8.61 -0.23
C ILE A 102 -9.16 8.03 -0.17
N LEU A 103 -10.12 8.69 0.48
CA LEU A 103 -11.50 8.22 0.55
C LEU A 103 -12.14 8.10 -0.84
N HIS A 104 -11.86 9.07 -1.71
CA HIS A 104 -12.31 9.00 -3.10
C HIS A 104 -11.69 7.85 -3.88
N ILE A 105 -10.40 7.58 -3.73
CA ILE A 105 -9.72 6.44 -4.39
C ILE A 105 -10.17 5.09 -3.81
N TRP A 106 -10.46 5.07 -2.51
CA TRP A 106 -10.76 3.85 -1.78
C TRP A 106 -12.22 3.44 -1.94
N TYR A 107 -13.19 4.36 -1.85
CA TYR A 107 -14.61 4.01 -1.83
C TYR A 107 -15.43 4.63 -2.95
N SER A 108 -14.87 5.58 -3.70
CA SER A 108 -15.64 6.33 -4.69
C SER A 108 -15.24 5.97 -6.12
N SER A 109 -16.24 5.76 -6.96
CA SER A 109 -16.07 5.75 -8.42
C SER A 109 -15.86 7.16 -8.99
N PHE A 110 -15.92 8.22 -8.17
CA PHE A 110 -15.86 9.61 -8.62
C PHE A 110 -14.60 10.33 -8.11
N ILE A 111 -13.58 10.40 -8.97
CA ILE A 111 -12.35 11.15 -8.74
C ILE A 111 -12.53 12.57 -9.30
N ARG A 112 -12.39 13.58 -8.44
CA ARG A 112 -12.47 15.00 -8.86
C ARG A 112 -11.21 15.40 -9.64
N LYS A 113 -11.33 16.44 -10.46
CA LYS A 113 -10.18 16.98 -11.21
C LYS A 113 -9.01 17.36 -10.28
N SER A 114 -9.29 17.99 -9.14
CA SER A 114 -8.30 18.29 -8.11
C SER A 114 -7.54 17.04 -7.65
N HIS A 115 -8.24 15.92 -7.43
CA HIS A 115 -7.61 14.66 -7.01
C HIS A 115 -6.74 14.06 -8.11
N VAL A 116 -7.15 14.16 -9.38
CA VAL A 116 -6.31 13.77 -10.53
C VAL A 116 -5.04 14.61 -10.58
N ASP A 117 -5.14 15.92 -10.34
CA ASP A 117 -3.99 16.82 -10.36
C ASP A 117 -3.00 16.46 -9.24
N ILE A 118 -3.49 16.16 -8.02
CA ILE A 118 -2.67 15.64 -6.91
C ILE A 118 -1.94 14.34 -7.32
N LEU A 119 -2.69 13.38 -7.88
CA LEU A 119 -2.11 12.11 -8.33
C LEU A 119 -1.02 12.31 -9.38
N LYS A 120 -1.25 13.20 -10.36
CA LYS A 120 -0.28 13.50 -11.42
C LYS A 120 0.95 14.24 -10.90
N GLN A 121 0.78 15.19 -10.00
CA GLN A 121 1.89 16.01 -9.52
C GLN A 121 2.74 15.28 -8.48
N ARG A 122 2.13 14.48 -7.60
CA ARG A 122 2.82 13.85 -6.48
C ARG A 122 3.13 12.38 -6.70
N ILE A 123 2.15 11.61 -7.17
CA ILE A 123 2.26 10.15 -7.21
C ILE A 123 2.89 9.66 -8.51
N GLN A 124 2.50 10.23 -9.65
CA GLN A 124 3.02 9.83 -10.95
C GLN A 124 4.56 9.91 -11.03
N PRO A 125 5.26 10.95 -10.53
CA PRO A 125 6.72 10.99 -10.58
C PRO A 125 7.38 9.87 -9.75
N LEU A 126 6.78 9.49 -8.60
CA LEU A 126 7.28 8.42 -7.75
C LEU A 126 7.16 7.06 -8.42
N ILE A 127 6.04 6.82 -9.09
CA ILE A 127 5.80 5.60 -9.87
C ILE A 127 6.69 5.58 -11.11
N GLN A 128 6.79 6.69 -11.85
CA GLN A 128 7.62 6.80 -13.05
C GLN A 128 9.09 6.52 -12.71
N SER A 129 9.60 7.11 -11.62
CA SER A 129 10.96 6.82 -11.12
C SER A 129 11.17 5.34 -10.78
N ALA A 130 10.13 4.63 -10.33
CA ALA A 130 10.22 3.19 -10.10
C ALA A 130 10.25 2.41 -11.43
N CYS A 131 9.36 2.77 -12.38
CA CYS A 131 9.31 2.16 -13.71
C CYS A 131 10.61 2.36 -14.49
N ASP A 132 11.18 3.57 -14.46
CA ASP A 132 12.43 3.90 -15.16
C ASP A 132 13.62 3.09 -14.65
N LYS A 133 13.61 2.69 -13.37
CA LYS A 133 14.64 1.82 -12.76
C LYS A 133 14.46 0.35 -13.08
N VAL A 134 13.34 -0.01 -13.70
CA VAL A 134 12.91 -1.39 -13.96
C VAL A 134 12.90 -1.70 -15.45
N LYS A 135 12.68 -0.70 -16.33
CA LYS A 135 12.52 -0.87 -17.78
C LYS A 135 13.62 -1.68 -18.48
N ASP A 136 14.86 -1.58 -18.02
CA ASP A 136 16.02 -2.24 -18.63
C ASP A 136 16.40 -3.57 -17.94
N LYS A 137 15.59 -4.04 -16.98
CA LYS A 137 15.89 -5.24 -16.18
C LYS A 137 15.14 -6.47 -16.69
N PRO A 138 15.77 -7.67 -16.61
CA PRO A 138 15.17 -8.89 -17.11
C PRO A 138 13.90 -9.27 -16.32
N THR A 139 12.86 -9.72 -17.05
CA THR A 139 11.49 -10.00 -16.57
C THR A 139 11.41 -11.03 -15.43
N LYS A 140 12.46 -11.83 -15.22
CA LYS A 140 12.51 -12.89 -14.19
C LYS A 140 13.14 -12.46 -12.87
N ARG A 141 13.66 -11.24 -12.73
CA ARG A 141 14.17 -10.75 -11.44
C ARG A 141 13.02 -10.22 -10.60
N ILE A 142 13.02 -10.55 -9.31
CA ILE A 142 12.17 -9.84 -8.35
C ILE A 142 12.74 -8.42 -8.23
N LEU A 143 11.94 -7.40 -8.52
CA LEU A 143 12.39 -6.01 -8.56
C LEU A 143 11.84 -5.22 -7.38
N GLY A 144 12.76 -4.60 -6.66
CA GLY A 144 12.45 -3.88 -5.44
C GLY A 144 12.63 -2.38 -5.58
N LYS A 145 11.74 -1.63 -4.94
CA LYS A 145 11.82 -0.19 -4.80
C LYS A 145 11.48 0.18 -3.37
N THR A 146 12.42 0.83 -2.69
CA THR A 146 12.18 1.46 -1.40
C THR A 146 11.99 2.96 -1.61
N TRP A 147 10.91 3.48 -1.04
CA TRP A 147 10.71 4.91 -0.79
C TRP A 147 10.92 5.14 0.70
N THR A 148 11.75 6.11 1.06
CA THR A 148 12.04 6.47 2.45
C THR A 148 11.50 7.88 2.70
N PHE A 149 10.72 8.03 3.76
CA PHE A 149 10.07 9.27 4.20
C PHE A 149 10.36 9.47 5.69
N GLU A 150 11.37 10.29 6.01
CA GLU A 150 11.84 10.52 7.39
C GLU A 150 11.96 9.22 8.22
N LYS A 151 11.03 8.98 9.17
CA LYS A 151 10.98 7.79 10.03
C LYS A 151 10.23 6.58 9.44
N ARG A 152 9.73 6.67 8.20
CA ARG A 152 8.85 5.70 7.55
C ARG A 152 9.45 5.25 6.23
N SER A 153 9.15 4.03 5.80
CA SER A 153 9.53 3.58 4.45
C SER A 153 8.47 2.65 3.88
N VAL A 154 8.34 2.66 2.55
CA VAL A 154 7.53 1.70 1.80
C VAL A 154 8.47 0.99 0.85
N THR A 155 8.49 -0.34 0.92
CA THR A 155 9.32 -1.15 0.04
C THR A 155 8.45 -2.12 -0.74
N ARG A 156 8.53 -2.07 -2.07
CA ARG A 156 8.22 -3.22 -2.90
C ARG A 156 9.46 -4.13 -2.87
N PRO A 157 9.39 -5.38 -2.39
CA PRO A 157 10.57 -6.25 -2.31
C PRO A 157 11.11 -6.63 -3.70
N GLY A 158 12.44 -6.74 -3.78
CA GLY A 158 13.21 -7.25 -4.92
C GLY A 158 14.20 -8.31 -4.46
N GLU A 159 14.77 -9.07 -5.38
CA GLU A 159 15.88 -9.98 -5.08
C GLU A 159 17.03 -9.17 -4.51
N ARG A 160 17.41 -9.46 -3.25
CA ARG A 160 18.71 -9.09 -2.74
C ARG A 160 19.71 -10.00 -3.43
N GLY A 161 20.61 -9.44 -4.24
CA GLY A 161 21.79 -10.15 -4.67
C GLY A 161 22.52 -10.61 -3.42
N VAL A 162 22.61 -11.93 -3.23
CA VAL A 162 23.55 -12.51 -2.29
C VAL A 162 24.92 -12.25 -2.89
N GLY A 163 25.63 -11.30 -2.30
CA GLY A 163 27.06 -11.06 -2.48
C GLY A 163 27.73 -11.27 -1.15
#